data_AF-A0A662RLM4-F1
#
_entry.id   AF-A0A662RLM4-F1
#
_cell.length_a   1.000
_cell.length_b   1.000
_cell.length_c   1.000
_cell.angle_alpha   90.00
_cell.angle_beta   90.00
_cell.angle_gamma   90.00
#
_symmetry.space_group_name_H-M   'P 1'
#
loop_
_entity.id
_entity.type
_entity.pdbx_description
1 polymer ?
#
loop_
_entity_poly.entity_id
_entity_poly.type
_entity_poly.pdbx_seq_one_letter_code
_entity_poly.pdbx_strand_id
1 'polypeptide(L)'
;MKEVLVFLSAMLPGTELRLSIPLAFALGMSPAEAFCYSFAGNMVPVSLLPVILEKATDWLRKFRVFDKVIGWLFTRIERHSGVIAKYGIIGLVLLVAVPMPGTGGWAGCVAAFLMRMRYRTTVIAVSAGMAIAGVVVTLACMSVIEIARIAV
;
A
#
# COMPACT_ATOMS: atom_id res chain seq x y z
N MET A 1 20.43 12.40 5.90
CA MET A 1 20.40 11.88 4.51
C MET A 1 19.72 10.51 4.42
N LYS A 2 19.98 9.60 5.38
CA LYS A 2 19.40 8.26 5.41
C LYS A 2 17.87 8.28 5.48
N GLU A 3 17.33 9.23 6.22
CA GLU A 3 15.89 9.46 6.44
C GLU A 3 15.17 9.79 5.13
N VAL A 4 15.77 10.67 4.31
CA VAL A 4 15.24 11.06 3.00
C VAL A 4 15.29 9.87 2.04
N LEU A 5 16.36 9.09 2.06
CA LEU A 5 16.47 7.89 1.22
C LEU A 5 15.37 6.88 1.57
N VAL A 6 15.17 6.61 2.86
CA VAL A 6 14.11 5.69 3.33
C VAL A 6 12.73 6.22 2.94
N PHE A 7 12.46 7.50 3.18
CA PHE A 7 11.19 8.14 2.82
C PHE A 7 10.92 8.04 1.30
N LEU A 8 11.87 8.40 0.45
CA LEU A 8 11.72 8.33 -1.00
C LEU A 8 11.62 6.89 -1.50
N SER A 9 12.40 5.97 -0.93
CA SER A 9 12.30 4.55 -1.26
C SER A 9 10.92 3.98 -0.91
N ALA A 10 10.32 4.45 0.18
CA ALA A 10 8.99 4.02 0.61
C ALA A 10 7.88 4.53 -0.32
N MET A 11 8.10 5.62 -1.05
CA MET A 11 7.14 6.16 -2.02
C MET A 11 7.06 5.34 -3.31
N LEU A 12 8.14 4.66 -3.69
CA LEU A 12 8.21 3.97 -4.97
C LEU A 12 7.34 2.70 -4.99
N PRO A 13 6.72 2.37 -6.14
CA PRO A 13 5.98 1.12 -6.29
C PRO A 13 6.95 -0.07 -6.20
N GLY A 14 6.54 -1.12 -5.50
CA GLY A 14 7.32 -2.34 -5.33
C GLY A 14 8.33 -2.32 -4.19
N THR A 15 8.93 -1.16 -3.87
CA THR A 15 9.77 -1.01 -2.68
C THR A 15 8.92 -0.87 -1.42
N GLU A 16 7.95 0.04 -1.42
CA GLU A 16 6.95 0.26 -0.36
C GLU A 16 7.51 0.11 1.08
N LEU A 17 6.62 -0.11 2.05
CA LEU A 17 6.94 -0.25 3.46
C LEU A 17 7.75 -1.54 3.76
N ARG A 18 7.70 -2.53 2.86
CA ARG A 18 8.34 -3.85 3.03
C ARG A 18 9.84 -3.83 2.77
N LEU A 19 10.33 -3.02 1.83
CA LEU A 19 11.77 -2.87 1.56
C LEU A 19 12.36 -1.64 2.26
N SER A 20 11.57 -0.58 2.45
CA SER A 20 12.06 0.63 3.14
C SER A 20 12.40 0.39 4.61
N ILE A 21 11.66 -0.47 5.33
CA ILE A 21 12.01 -0.84 6.72
C ILE A 21 13.34 -1.61 6.79
N PRO A 22 13.55 -2.74 6.08
CA PRO A 22 14.84 -3.43 6.05
C PRO A 22 15.99 -2.50 5.62
N LEU A 23 15.75 -1.62 4.63
CA LEU A 23 16.73 -0.63 4.21
C LEU A 23 17.08 0.34 5.34
N ALA A 24 16.09 0.84 6.09
CA ALA A 24 16.32 1.71 7.24
C ALA A 24 17.17 1.02 8.32
N PHE A 25 16.88 -0.25 8.62
CA PHE A 25 17.70 -1.06 9.52
C PHE A 25 19.13 -1.24 9.00
N ALA A 26 19.30 -1.53 7.70
CA ALA A 26 20.62 -1.64 7.07
C ALA A 26 21.43 -0.33 7.12
N LEU A 27 20.74 0.81 7.16
CA LEU A 27 21.34 2.13 7.34
C LEU A 27 21.62 2.49 8.81
N GLY A 28 21.29 1.60 9.75
CA GLY A 28 21.50 1.76 11.18
C GLY A 28 20.47 2.66 11.86
N MET A 29 19.28 2.82 11.31
CA MET A 29 18.20 3.57 11.93
C MET A 29 17.53 2.76 13.05
N SER A 30 17.00 3.45 14.06
CA SER A 30 16.23 2.78 15.11
C SER A 30 14.92 2.20 14.57
N PRO A 31 14.31 1.18 15.23
CA PRO A 31 13.03 0.63 14.82
C PRO A 31 11.92 1.67 14.66
N ALA A 32 11.88 2.64 15.57
CA ALA A 32 10.89 3.72 15.55
C ALA A 32 11.08 4.63 14.33
N GLU A 33 12.32 5.04 14.04
CA GLU A 33 12.62 5.85 12.85
C GLU A 33 12.33 5.07 11.56
N ALA A 34 12.75 3.81 11.49
CA ALA A 34 12.49 2.94 10.37
C ALA A 34 11.00 2.86 10.04
N PHE A 35 10.16 2.63 11.05
CA PHE A 35 8.70 2.61 10.88
C PHE A 35 8.16 3.99 10.47
N CYS A 36 8.51 5.05 11.20
CA CYS A 36 7.96 6.40 10.98
C CYS A 36 8.26 6.93 9.58
N TYR A 37 9.52 6.88 9.13
CA TYR A 37 9.89 7.39 7.81
C TYR A 37 9.32 6.53 6.67
N SER A 38 9.30 5.21 6.84
CA SER A 38 8.72 4.29 5.85
C SER A 38 7.21 4.45 5.73
N PHE A 39 6.52 4.63 6.86
CA PHE A 39 5.08 4.86 6.89
C PHE A 39 4.73 6.24 6.30
N ALA A 40 5.42 7.29 6.74
CA ALA A 40 5.21 8.65 6.22
C ALA A 40 5.45 8.73 4.71
N GLY A 41 6.51 8.09 4.20
CA GLY A 41 6.78 8.02 2.77
C GLY A 41 5.65 7.38 1.98
N ASN A 42 5.05 6.30 2.49
CA ASN A 42 3.92 5.65 1.84
C ASN A 42 2.60 6.43 1.91
N MET A 43 2.42 7.34 2.88
CA MET A 43 1.20 8.16 2.92
C MET A 43 1.08 9.09 1.71
N VAL A 44 2.20 9.44 1.08
CA VAL A 44 2.21 10.25 -0.14
C VAL A 44 1.52 9.53 -1.31
N PRO A 45 1.98 8.34 -1.78
CA PRO A 45 1.29 7.61 -2.83
C PRO A 45 -0.12 7.18 -2.39
N VAL A 46 -0.35 6.82 -1.12
CA VAL A 46 -1.70 6.44 -0.65
C VAL A 46 -2.72 7.59 -0.79
N SER A 47 -2.28 8.83 -0.59
CA SER A 47 -3.14 10.01 -0.74
C SER A 47 -3.28 10.46 -2.20
N LEU A 48 -2.22 10.34 -3.00
CA LEU A 48 -2.23 10.83 -4.38
C LEU A 48 -2.78 9.82 -5.39
N LEU A 49 -2.47 8.54 -5.22
CA LEU A 49 -2.75 7.50 -6.21
C LEU A 49 -4.25 7.31 -6.48
N PRO A 50 -5.17 7.29 -5.48
CA PRO A 50 -6.59 7.17 -5.76
C PRO A 50 -7.11 8.32 -6.65
N VAL A 51 -6.62 9.55 -6.43
CA VAL A 51 -6.99 10.73 -7.23
C VAL A 51 -6.42 10.64 -8.64
N ILE A 52 -5.17 10.18 -8.77
CA ILE A 52 -4.53 9.99 -10.07
C ILE A 52 -5.29 8.92 -10.87
N LEU A 53 -5.66 7.80 -10.25
CA LEU A 53 -6.39 6.71 -10.90
C LEU A 53 -7.76 7.16 -11.40
N GLU A 54 -8.50 7.95 -10.61
CA GLU A 54 -9.79 8.51 -11.01
C GLU A 54 -9.64 9.43 -12.23
N LYS A 55 -8.73 10.42 -12.15
CA LYS A 55 -8.47 11.34 -13.27
C LYS A 55 -7.95 10.64 -14.53
N ALA A 56 -7.05 9.67 -14.36
CA ALA A 56 -6.52 8.88 -15.47
C ALA A 56 -7.61 8.08 -16.16
N THR A 57 -8.53 7.50 -15.38
CA THR A 57 -9.66 6.74 -15.91
C THR A 57 -10.62 7.63 -16.68
N ASP A 58 -10.98 8.81 -16.14
CA ASP A 58 -11.84 9.78 -16.82
C ASP A 58 -11.21 10.29 -18.13
N TRP A 59 -9.89 10.48 -18.14
CA TRP A 59 -9.17 10.85 -19.35
C TRP A 59 -9.14 9.71 -20.37
N LEU A 60 -8.85 8.47 -19.94
CA LEU A 60 -8.80 7.29 -20.82
C LEU A 60 -10.17 6.98 -21.44
N ARG A 61 -11.26 7.22 -20.72
CA ARG A 61 -12.63 7.03 -21.21
C ARG A 61 -13.00 7.91 -22.40
N LYS A 62 -12.22 8.96 -22.71
CA LYS A 62 -12.39 9.75 -23.94
C LYS A 62 -12.11 8.95 -25.21
N PHE A 63 -11.40 7.82 -25.09
CA PHE A 63 -11.07 6.94 -26.21
C PHE A 63 -11.98 5.71 -26.19
N ARG A 64 -12.70 5.45 -27.30
CA ARG A 64 -13.71 4.37 -27.41
C ARG A 64 -13.20 2.97 -27.04
N VAL A 65 -11.92 2.69 -27.29
CA VAL A 65 -11.30 1.39 -26.95
C VAL A 65 -11.19 1.24 -25.44
N PHE A 66 -10.65 2.24 -24.76
CA PHE A 66 -10.46 2.22 -23.32
C PHE A 66 -11.80 2.31 -22.57
N ASP A 67 -12.77 3.06 -23.08
CA ASP A 67 -14.10 3.12 -22.46
C ASP A 67 -14.78 1.74 -22.42
N LYS A 68 -14.69 0.96 -23.51
CA LYS A 68 -15.19 -0.43 -23.54
C LYS A 68 -14.47 -1.32 -22.53
N VAL A 69 -13.14 -1.24 -22.44
CA VAL A 69 -12.35 -2.07 -21.52
C VAL A 69 -12.63 -1.71 -20.06
N ILE A 70 -12.65 -0.41 -19.74
CA ILE A 70 -12.93 0.10 -18.40
C ILE A 70 -14.37 -0.25 -18.00
N GLY A 71 -15.34 -0.05 -18.89
CA GLY A 71 -16.73 -0.46 -18.68
C GLY A 71 -16.85 -1.95 -18.40
N TRP A 72 -16.25 -2.80 -19.24
CA TRP A 72 -16.22 -4.25 -19.04
C TRP A 72 -15.61 -4.65 -17.68
N LEU A 73 -14.50 -4.00 -17.30
CA LEU A 73 -13.84 -4.24 -16.03
C LEU A 73 -14.76 -3.90 -14.84
N PHE A 74 -15.36 -2.71 -14.85
CA PHE A 74 -16.26 -2.29 -13.77
C PHE A 74 -17.51 -3.16 -13.68
N THR A 75 -18.13 -3.52 -14.81
CA THR A 75 -19.28 -4.45 -14.81
C THR A 75 -18.93 -5.80 -14.19
N ARG A 76 -17.70 -6.28 -14.37
CA ARG A 76 -17.25 -7.55 -13.76
C ARG A 76 -17.11 -7.41 -12.24
N ILE A 77 -16.58 -6.29 -11.76
CA ILE A 77 -16.49 -6.01 -10.32
C ILE A 77 -17.87 -5.81 -9.69
N GLU A 78 -18.81 -5.19 -10.40
CA GLU A 78 -20.17 -4.93 -9.92
C GLU A 78 -20.94 -6.21 -9.59
N ARG A 79 -20.63 -7.33 -10.25
CA ARG A 79 -21.15 -8.67 -9.91
C ARG A 79 -20.77 -9.11 -8.49
N HIS A 80 -19.69 -8.57 -7.94
CA HIS A 80 -19.22 -8.84 -6.58
C HIS A 80 -19.60 -7.73 -5.58
N SER A 81 -20.46 -6.79 -5.98
CA SER A 81 -20.88 -5.65 -5.16
C SER A 81 -21.41 -6.04 -3.78
N GLY A 82 -22.17 -7.14 -3.66
CA GLY A 82 -22.65 -7.63 -2.36
C GLY A 82 -21.52 -8.03 -1.39
N VAL A 83 -20.47 -8.66 -1.91
CA VAL A 83 -19.27 -9.01 -1.12
C VAL A 83 -18.48 -7.76 -0.77
N ILE A 84 -18.31 -6.84 -1.73
CA ILE A 84 -17.60 -5.57 -1.52
C ILE A 84 -18.32 -4.69 -0.50
N ALA A 85 -19.66 -4.65 -0.53
CA ALA A 85 -20.44 -3.90 0.45
C ALA A 85 -20.27 -4.46 1.87
N LYS A 86 -20.18 -5.78 2.02
CA LYS A 86 -20.05 -6.44 3.32
C LYS A 86 -18.62 -6.48 3.85
N TYR A 87 -17.64 -6.68 2.98
CA TYR A 87 -16.26 -6.97 3.36
C TYR A 87 -15.22 -6.02 2.76
N GLY A 88 -15.60 -5.03 1.94
CA GLY A 88 -14.65 -4.20 1.18
C GLY A 88 -13.61 -3.50 2.05
N ILE A 89 -14.01 -2.89 3.16
CA ILE A 89 -13.09 -2.19 4.08
C ILE A 89 -12.17 -3.20 4.78
N ILE A 90 -12.75 -4.23 5.41
CA ILE A 90 -11.98 -5.22 6.20
C ILE A 90 -11.06 -6.01 5.28
N GLY A 91 -11.56 -6.46 4.13
CA GLY A 91 -10.80 -7.17 3.12
C GLY A 91 -9.65 -6.33 2.57
N LEU A 92 -9.86 -5.02 2.37
CA LEU A 92 -8.78 -4.11 1.96
C LEU A 92 -7.72 -3.93 3.06
N VAL A 93 -8.13 -3.75 4.31
CA VAL A 93 -7.18 -3.67 5.44
C VAL A 93 -6.35 -4.95 5.52
N LEU A 94 -7.00 -6.11 5.47
CA LEU A 94 -6.33 -7.41 5.53
C LEU A 94 -5.41 -7.65 4.34
N LEU A 95 -5.85 -7.28 3.13
CA LEU A 95 -5.03 -7.34 1.92
C LEU A 95 -3.73 -6.57 2.14
N VAL A 96 -3.81 -5.33 2.60
CA VAL A 96 -2.64 -4.47 2.78
C VAL A 96 -1.80 -4.87 4.00
N ALA A 97 -2.43 -5.40 5.05
CA ALA A 97 -1.77 -5.79 6.30
C ALA A 97 -0.83 -6.99 6.14
N VAL A 98 -1.13 -7.89 5.22
CA VAL A 98 -0.24 -9.02 4.96
C VAL A 98 0.99 -8.52 4.19
N PRO A 99 2.21 -8.72 4.71
CA PRO A 99 3.44 -8.22 4.08
C PRO A 99 3.90 -9.16 2.94
N MET A 100 3.00 -9.48 2.00
CA MET A 100 3.33 -10.25 0.80
C MET A 100 3.78 -9.35 -0.35
N PRO A 101 4.59 -9.86 -1.29
CA PRO A 101 4.90 -9.14 -2.52
C PRO A 101 3.60 -8.88 -3.30
N GLY A 102 3.37 -7.63 -3.69
CA GLY A 102 2.18 -7.24 -4.44
C GLY A 102 0.92 -6.94 -3.60
N THR A 103 0.95 -7.09 -2.27
CA THR A 103 -0.20 -6.78 -1.39
C THR A 103 -0.04 -5.41 -0.70
N GLY A 104 0.39 -4.45 -1.52
CA GLY A 104 0.94 -3.16 -1.13
C GLY A 104 -0.03 -2.03 -0.77
N GLY A 105 0.53 -0.88 -0.38
CA GLY A 105 -0.23 0.38 -0.33
C GLY A 105 -0.70 0.80 -1.73
N TRP A 106 0.18 0.65 -2.72
CA TRP A 106 -0.13 0.86 -4.13
C TRP A 106 -1.21 -0.11 -4.62
N ALA A 107 -1.04 -1.41 -4.35
CA ALA A 107 -2.03 -2.41 -4.73
C ALA A 107 -3.37 -2.22 -4.00
N GLY A 108 -3.33 -1.83 -2.72
CA GLY A 108 -4.50 -1.48 -1.94
C GLY A 108 -5.28 -0.31 -2.53
N CYS A 109 -4.60 0.77 -2.94
CA CYS A 109 -5.24 1.89 -3.61
C CYS A 109 -5.89 1.48 -4.95
N VAL A 110 -5.23 0.63 -5.74
CA VAL A 110 -5.80 0.08 -6.99
C VAL A 110 -7.02 -0.79 -6.69
N ALA A 111 -6.93 -1.69 -5.70
CA ALA A 111 -8.05 -2.53 -5.29
C ALA A 111 -9.25 -1.70 -4.82
N ALA A 112 -9.00 -0.68 -4.00
CA ALA A 112 -10.02 0.25 -3.53
C ALA A 112 -10.68 1.04 -4.67
N PHE A 113 -9.88 1.46 -5.66
CA PHE A 113 -10.37 2.11 -6.88
C PHE A 113 -11.28 1.18 -7.68
N LEU A 114 -10.88 -0.08 -7.89
CA LEU A 114 -11.71 -1.07 -8.59
C LEU A 114 -13.03 -1.35 -7.85
N MET A 115 -12.99 -1.40 -6.53
CA MET A 115 -14.17 -1.55 -5.66
C MET A 115 -15.01 -0.26 -5.54
N ARG A 116 -14.64 0.83 -6.23
CA ARG A 116 -15.30 2.14 -6.20
C ARG A 116 -15.48 2.67 -4.78
N MET A 117 -14.48 2.47 -3.93
CA MET A 117 -14.49 2.98 -2.56
C MET A 117 -14.30 4.51 -2.53
N ARG A 118 -14.93 5.16 -1.56
CA ARG A 118 -14.75 6.60 -1.33
C ARG A 118 -13.31 6.91 -0.94
N TYR A 119 -12.75 7.99 -1.48
CA TYR A 119 -11.38 8.44 -1.20
C TYR A 119 -10.96 8.35 0.27
N ARG A 120 -11.76 8.95 1.17
CA ARG A 120 -11.46 8.95 2.62
C ARG A 120 -11.41 7.54 3.19
N THR A 121 -12.34 6.68 2.79
CA THR A 121 -12.38 5.29 3.23
C THR A 121 -11.18 4.51 2.71
N THR A 122 -10.79 4.75 1.45
CA THR A 122 -9.58 4.16 0.84
C THR A 122 -8.33 4.54 1.63
N VAL A 123 -8.11 5.84 1.86
CA VAL A 123 -6.93 6.31 2.61
C VAL A 123 -6.88 5.68 4.00
N ILE A 124 -7.98 5.75 4.76
CA ILE A 124 -8.03 5.19 6.12
C ILE A 124 -7.77 3.68 6.12
N ALA A 125 -8.44 2.92 5.25
CA ALA A 125 -8.31 1.46 5.20
C ALA A 125 -6.91 1.02 4.78
N VAL A 126 -6.34 1.65 3.74
CA VAL A 126 -4.98 1.34 3.28
C VAL A 126 -3.98 1.72 4.36
N SER A 127 -4.06 2.93 4.93
CA SER A 127 -3.18 3.37 6.03
C SER A 127 -3.23 2.43 7.24
N ALA A 128 -4.42 1.94 7.62
CA ALA A 128 -4.57 0.98 8.71
C ALA A 128 -3.86 -0.35 8.39
N GLY A 129 -4.05 -0.89 7.18
CA GLY A 129 -3.33 -2.09 6.75
C GLY A 129 -1.82 -1.88 6.73
N MET A 130 -1.36 -0.72 6.25
CA MET A 130 0.07 -0.38 6.21
C MET A 130 0.69 -0.26 7.60
N ALA A 131 -0.04 0.25 8.58
CA ALA A 131 0.42 0.32 9.95
C ALA A 131 0.62 -1.08 10.53
N ILE A 132 -0.34 -1.98 10.31
CA ILE A 132 -0.24 -3.39 10.73
C ILE A 132 0.96 -4.06 10.05
N ALA A 133 1.08 -3.94 8.72
CA ALA A 133 2.20 -4.50 7.97
C ALA A 133 3.54 -3.96 8.46
N GLY A 134 3.64 -2.66 8.74
CA GLY A 134 4.86 -2.03 9.23
C GLY A 134 5.29 -2.50 10.61
N VAL A 135 4.34 -2.73 11.51
CA VAL A 135 4.63 -3.32 12.82
C VAL A 135 5.16 -4.75 12.63
N VAL A 136 4.48 -5.57 11.83
CA VAL A 136 4.88 -6.96 11.56
C VAL A 136 6.29 -7.03 10.96
N VAL A 137 6.58 -6.21 9.94
CA VAL A 137 7.90 -6.19 9.28
C VAL A 137 8.98 -5.67 10.23
N THR A 138 8.72 -4.61 10.99
CA THR A 138 9.67 -4.10 11.98
C THR A 138 10.04 -5.16 13.01
N LEU A 139 9.05 -5.85 13.57
CA LEU A 139 9.27 -6.92 14.56
C LEU A 139 10.04 -8.10 13.94
N ALA A 140 9.72 -8.48 12.71
CA ALA A 140 10.44 -9.52 11.99
C ALA A 140 11.92 -9.13 11.79
N CYS A 141 12.21 -7.90 11.35
CA CYS A 141 13.57 -7.39 11.20
C CYS A 141 14.33 -7.41 12.54
N MET A 142 13.71 -6.92 13.61
CA MET A 142 14.33 -6.93 14.94
C MET A 142 14.68 -8.35 15.40
N SER A 143 13.75 -9.30 15.19
CA SER A 143 13.95 -10.69 15.57
C SER A 143 15.11 -11.33 14.80
N VAL A 144 15.18 -11.10 13.50
CA VAL A 144 16.27 -11.62 12.65
C VAL A 144 17.62 -11.04 13.05
N ILE A 145 17.68 -9.73 13.33
CA ILE A 145 18.92 -9.06 13.76
C ILE A 145 19.40 -9.61 15.10
N GLU A 146 18.50 -9.82 16.07
CA GLU A 146 18.88 -10.33 17.38
C GLU A 146 19.38 -11.79 17.29
N ILE A 147 18.71 -12.64 16.50
CA ILE A 147 19.17 -14.01 16.24
C ILE A 147 20.56 -14.01 15.59
N ALA A 148 20.79 -13.15 14.61
CA ALA A 148 22.09 -13.02 13.95
C ALA A 148 23.19 -12.56 14.91
N ARG A 149 22.87 -11.71 15.90
CA ARG A 149 23.80 -11.28 16.93
C ARG A 149 24.17 -12.40 17.90
N ILE A 150 23.22 -13.27 18.26
CA ILE A 150 23.46 -14.41 19.16
C ILE A 150 24.32 -15.50 18.49
N ALA A 151 24.21 -15.64 17.17
CA ALA A 151 24.87 -16.68 16.40
C ALA A 151 26.33 -16.37 15.99
N VAL A 152 26.81 -15.14 16.20
CA VAL A 152 28.16 -14.65 15.86
C VAL A 152 28.94 -14.35 17.14
#